data_AF-A0ABD1R0L3-F1
#
_entry.id   AF-A0ABD1R0L3-F1
#
_cell.length_a   1.000
_cell.length_b   1.000
_cell.length_c   1.000
_cell.angle_alpha   90.00
_cell.angle_beta   90.00
_cell.angle_gamma   90.00
#
_symmetry.space_group_name_H-M   'P 1'
#
loop_
_entity.id
_entity.type
_entity.pdbx_description
1 polymer ?
#
loop_
_entity_poly.entity_id
_entity_poly.type
_entity_poly.pdbx_seq_one_letter_code
_entity_poly.pdbx_strand_id
1 'polypeptide(L)'
;MKRNSSAAAALLDGSPRRRCWFCSAAAGLLLLAASSDAALGATGSASTISANINSIPILNGSNFKHWKENIMIVLGCMDLDLALRTEQPPALTTESSTEAKRDIEKWDRSNRMSLMIIKRSIPETFRGYI
;
A
#
# COMPACT_ATOMS: atom_id res chain seq x y z
N MET A 1 6.60 -24.39 -20.17
CA MET A 1 5.33 -24.48 -19.41
C MET A 1 5.45 -23.53 -18.20
N LYS A 2 4.69 -22.42 -18.21
CA LYS A 2 4.33 -21.47 -17.12
C LYS A 2 5.48 -20.98 -16.19
N ARG A 3 6.13 -19.82 -16.38
CA ARG A 3 5.64 -18.41 -16.42
C ARG A 3 4.97 -17.91 -15.12
N ASN A 4 5.56 -18.16 -13.94
CA ASN A 4 4.95 -17.80 -12.64
C ASN A 4 5.86 -17.02 -11.65
N SER A 5 6.99 -16.43 -12.07
CA SER A 5 7.98 -15.90 -11.09
C SER A 5 8.06 -14.37 -10.97
N SER A 6 7.29 -13.59 -11.74
CA SER A 6 7.49 -12.13 -11.79
C SER A 6 6.62 -11.32 -10.81
N ALA A 7 5.52 -11.87 -10.30
CA ALA A 7 4.57 -11.10 -9.48
C ALA A 7 4.99 -10.98 -8.00
N ALA A 8 5.69 -11.99 -7.46
CA ALA A 8 6.16 -11.98 -6.07
C ALA A 8 7.36 -11.02 -5.86
N ALA A 9 8.25 -10.93 -6.84
CA ALA A 9 9.41 -10.04 -6.79
C ALA A 9 9.03 -8.55 -6.79
N ALA A 10 7.96 -8.18 -7.48
CA ALA A 10 7.50 -6.78 -7.57
C ALA A 10 6.99 -6.21 -6.23
N LEU A 11 6.61 -7.07 -5.28
CA LEU A 11 6.10 -6.65 -3.96
C LEU A 11 7.21 -6.46 -2.90
N LEU A 12 8.44 -6.91 -3.18
CA LEU A 12 9.51 -6.98 -2.17
C LEU A 12 10.65 -5.97 -2.37
N ASP A 13 10.79 -5.36 -3.55
CA ASP A 13 11.99 -4.60 -3.91
C ASP A 13 12.15 -3.23 -3.21
N GLY A 14 11.11 -2.58 -2.70
CA GLY A 14 11.28 -1.32 -1.94
C GLY A 14 12.01 -0.18 -2.68
N SER A 15 12.24 -0.31 -3.99
CA SER A 15 12.82 0.74 -4.83
C SER A 15 11.78 1.83 -5.10
N PRO A 16 12.06 3.12 -4.83
CA PRO A 16 11.15 4.24 -5.12
C PRO A 16 11.07 4.58 -6.63
N ARG A 17 11.47 3.66 -7.51
CA ARG A 17 11.52 3.87 -8.96
C ARG A 17 11.11 2.58 -9.67
N ARG A 18 9.80 2.38 -9.88
CA ARG A 18 9.13 1.58 -10.95
C ARG A 18 7.67 1.35 -10.54
N ARG A 19 6.80 2.33 -10.77
CA ARG A 19 5.84 2.40 -11.90
C ARG A 19 4.88 1.20 -11.96
N CYS A 20 3.63 1.47 -11.57
CA CYS A 20 2.47 0.66 -11.88
C CYS A 20 2.47 0.25 -13.36
N TRP A 21 2.53 -1.06 -13.61
CA TRP A 21 2.47 -1.67 -14.93
C TRP A 21 1.09 -1.59 -15.61
N PHE A 22 0.14 -0.82 -15.06
CA PHE A 22 -1.26 -0.89 -15.50
C PHE A 22 -1.91 0.40 -16.04
N CYS A 23 -1.22 1.53 -16.14
CA CYS A 23 -1.79 2.72 -16.78
C CYS A 23 -0.79 3.38 -17.73
N SER A 24 -0.77 2.89 -18.98
CA SER A 24 -0.31 3.71 -20.10
C SER A 24 -1.53 4.32 -20.75
N ALA A 25 -1.87 5.57 -20.37
CA ALA A 25 -2.63 6.49 -21.21
C ALA A 25 -2.53 7.93 -20.70
N ALA A 26 -1.98 8.77 -21.58
CA ALA A 26 -2.26 10.19 -21.78
C ALA A 26 -1.98 11.21 -20.65
N ALA A 27 -1.05 12.11 -20.98
CA ALA A 27 -1.01 13.47 -20.46
C ALA A 27 -2.32 14.21 -20.76
N GLY A 28 -2.85 14.94 -19.78
CA GLY A 28 -4.02 15.81 -19.95
C GLY A 28 -4.38 16.48 -18.64
N LEU A 29 -3.94 17.72 -18.49
CA LEU A 29 -4.27 18.64 -17.40
C LEU A 29 -5.80 18.78 -17.25
N LEU A 30 -6.37 18.52 -16.07
CA LEU A 30 -7.62 19.13 -15.62
C LEU A 30 -7.80 18.97 -14.10
N LEU A 31 -7.73 20.11 -13.40
CA LEU A 31 -8.28 20.31 -12.07
C LEU A 31 -9.79 20.02 -12.08
N LEU A 32 -10.29 19.27 -11.10
CA LEU A 32 -11.44 19.74 -10.32
C LEU A 32 -11.44 19.11 -8.93
N ALA A 33 -11.66 19.96 -7.95
CA ALA A 33 -11.75 19.68 -6.53
C ALA A 33 -12.86 18.69 -6.18
N ALA A 34 -12.66 18.00 -5.04
CA ALA A 34 -13.53 18.04 -3.86
C ALA A 34 -13.69 16.65 -3.24
N SER A 35 -13.21 16.51 -2.00
CA SER A 35 -14.09 16.11 -0.89
C SER A 35 -13.39 16.41 0.42
N SER A 36 -14.00 17.29 1.20
CA SER A 36 -13.71 17.43 2.62
C SER A 36 -13.93 16.07 3.28
N ASP A 37 -12.86 15.44 3.72
CA ASP A 37 -12.96 14.44 4.79
C ASP A 37 -12.37 15.08 6.05
N ALA A 38 -13.27 15.35 6.98
CA ALA A 38 -12.93 15.66 8.35
C ALA A 38 -11.96 14.60 8.85
N ALA A 39 -10.94 15.03 9.58
CA ALA A 39 -9.98 14.15 10.22
C ALA A 39 -10.69 13.23 11.23
N LEU A 40 -11.16 12.08 10.76
CA LEU A 40 -11.22 10.89 11.60
C LEU A 40 -9.78 10.39 11.69
N GLY A 41 -9.03 10.96 12.63
CA GLY A 41 -7.83 10.33 13.13
C GLY A 41 -8.25 9.05 13.83
N ALA A 42 -8.45 7.96 13.08
CA ALA A 42 -8.73 6.66 13.64
C ALA A 42 -7.45 6.12 14.31
N THR A 43 -7.17 6.59 15.51
CA THR A 43 -6.28 5.88 16.43
C THR A 43 -7.04 4.65 16.92
N GLY A 44 -7.02 3.59 16.12
CA GLY A 44 -7.44 2.27 16.58
C GLY A 44 -6.63 1.91 17.82
N SER A 45 -7.28 1.32 18.83
CA SER A 45 -6.57 0.83 20.01
C SER A 45 -5.50 -0.17 19.59
N ALA A 46 -4.39 -0.22 20.33
CA ALA A 46 -3.31 -1.19 20.05
C ALA A 46 -3.82 -2.65 20.00
N SER A 47 -4.86 -2.95 20.79
CA SER A 47 -5.56 -4.23 20.77
C SER A 47 -6.23 -4.52 19.41
N THR A 48 -6.99 -3.58 18.87
CA THR A 48 -7.66 -3.71 17.56
C THR A 48 -6.65 -3.82 16.42
N ILE A 49 -5.58 -3.03 16.47
CA ILE A 49 -4.49 -3.10 15.48
C ILE A 49 -3.85 -4.50 15.50
N SER A 50 -3.55 -5.04 16.69
CA SER A 50 -2.93 -6.37 16.81
C SER A 50 -3.87 -7.49 16.33
N ALA A 51 -5.15 -7.41 16.66
CA ALA A 51 -6.16 -8.38 16.22
C ALA A 51 -6.30 -8.39 14.69
N ASN A 52 -6.37 -7.21 14.08
CA ASN A 52 -6.47 -7.06 12.63
C ASN A 52 -5.24 -7.65 11.92
N ILE A 53 -4.03 -7.36 12.38
CA ILE A 53 -2.79 -7.91 11.80
C ILE A 53 -2.72 -9.43 11.95
N ASN A 54 -3.15 -9.97 13.10
CA ASN A 54 -3.12 -11.41 13.36
C ASN A 54 -4.20 -12.19 12.58
N SER A 55 -5.24 -11.51 12.07
CA SER A 55 -6.29 -12.13 11.25
C SER A 55 -5.87 -12.42 9.80
N ILE A 56 -4.77 -11.81 9.34
CA ILE A 56 -4.28 -12.00 7.98
C ILE A 56 -3.69 -13.41 7.84
N PRO A 57 -4.20 -14.25 6.93
CA PRO A 57 -3.64 -15.58 6.73
C PRO A 57 -2.20 -15.48 6.22
N ILE A 58 -1.37 -16.45 6.55
CA ILE A 58 -0.04 -16.55 5.94
C ILE A 58 -0.18 -16.99 4.47
N LEU A 59 0.55 -16.33 3.57
CA LEU A 59 0.55 -16.71 2.15
C LEU A 59 1.10 -18.13 2.00
N ASN A 60 0.39 -18.94 1.23
CA ASN A 60 0.81 -20.25 0.78
C ASN A 60 0.61 -20.36 -0.75
N GLY A 61 1.12 -21.44 -1.34
CA GLY A 61 1.08 -21.61 -2.79
C GLY A 61 -0.32 -21.70 -3.42
N SER A 62 -1.38 -21.88 -2.63
CA SER A 62 -2.75 -22.09 -3.11
C SER A 62 -3.76 -21.01 -2.68
N ASN A 63 -3.45 -20.18 -1.68
CA ASN A 63 -4.41 -19.24 -1.07
C ASN A 63 -4.29 -17.79 -1.55
N PHE A 64 -3.50 -17.50 -2.58
CA PHE A 64 -3.17 -16.13 -3.01
C PHE A 64 -4.38 -15.19 -3.13
N LYS A 65 -5.48 -15.63 -3.76
CA LYS A 65 -6.69 -14.81 -3.92
C LYS A 65 -7.28 -14.39 -2.56
N HIS A 66 -7.47 -15.37 -1.68
CA HIS A 66 -8.02 -15.13 -0.34
C HIS A 66 -7.06 -14.30 0.53
N TRP A 67 -5.77 -14.58 0.46
CA TRP A 67 -4.73 -13.81 1.13
C TRP A 67 -4.75 -12.34 0.73
N LYS A 68 -4.79 -12.05 -0.57
CA LYS A 68 -4.85 -10.70 -1.11
C LYS A 68 -6.11 -9.95 -0.67
N GLU A 69 -7.27 -10.60 -0.74
CA GLU A 69 -8.55 -10.01 -0.32
C GLU A 69 -8.53 -9.63 1.18
N ASN A 70 -8.06 -10.53 2.05
CA ASN A 70 -7.96 -10.24 3.50
C ASN A 70 -6.99 -9.08 3.79
N ILE A 71 -5.84 -9.03 3.12
CA ILE A 71 -4.90 -7.91 3.27
C ILE A 71 -5.57 -6.59 2.91
N MET A 72 -6.27 -6.53 1.78
CA MET A 72 -6.94 -5.31 1.34
C MET A 72 -8.01 -4.86 2.35
N ILE A 73 -8.79 -5.79 2.90
CA ILE A 73 -9.81 -5.49 3.91
C ILE A 73 -9.15 -4.94 5.18
N VAL A 74 -8.13 -5.63 5.72
CA VAL A 74 -7.46 -5.20 6.96
C VAL A 74 -6.79 -3.84 6.80
N LEU A 75 -6.11 -3.59 5.67
CA LEU A 75 -5.48 -2.29 5.42
C LEU A 75 -6.52 -1.18 5.24
N GLY A 76 -7.65 -1.46 4.59
CA GLY A 76 -8.76 -0.51 4.48
C GLY A 76 -9.41 -0.19 5.84
N CYS A 77 -9.63 -1.19 6.69
CA CYS A 77 -10.17 -0.98 8.04
C CYS A 77 -9.22 -0.18 8.97
N MET A 78 -7.95 -0.03 8.58
CA MET A 78 -6.94 0.70 9.35
C MET A 78 -6.53 2.03 8.68
N ASP A 79 -7.18 2.42 7.58
CA ASP A 79 -6.83 3.59 6.77
C ASP A 79 -5.37 3.57 6.28
N LEU A 80 -4.86 2.39 5.95
CA LEU A 80 -3.50 2.15 5.45
C LEU A 80 -3.46 1.80 3.96
N ASP A 81 -4.60 1.79 3.27
CA ASP A 81 -4.72 1.44 1.86
C ASP A 81 -4.41 2.59 0.88
N LEU A 82 -4.18 3.82 1.39
CA LEU A 82 -3.91 5.01 0.57
C LEU A 82 -2.79 4.78 -0.47
N ALA A 83 -1.62 4.32 -0.04
CA ALA A 83 -0.49 4.06 -0.92
C ALA A 83 -0.71 2.91 -1.92
N LEU A 84 -1.73 2.07 -1.71
CA LEU A 84 -2.13 1.02 -2.64
C LEU A 84 -3.11 1.52 -3.71
N ARG A 85 -3.79 2.64 -3.47
CA ARG A 85 -4.84 3.20 -4.32
C ARG A 85 -4.40 4.43 -5.10
N THR A 86 -3.45 5.19 -4.56
CA THR A 86 -2.95 6.43 -5.16
C THR A 86 -1.47 6.31 -5.47
N GLU A 87 -1.09 6.85 -6.64
CA GLU A 87 0.31 6.98 -7.02
C GLU A 87 1.11 7.78 -5.98
N GLN A 88 2.41 7.53 -5.92
CA GLN A 88 3.31 8.29 -5.04
C GLN A 88 3.21 9.77 -5.39
N PRO A 89 2.91 10.66 -4.43
CA PRO A 89 2.87 12.09 -4.70
C PRO A 89 4.26 12.59 -5.11
N PRO A 90 4.34 13.69 -5.87
CA PRO A 90 5.60 14.29 -6.26
C PRO A 90 6.41 14.74 -5.03
N ALA A 91 7.74 14.76 -5.16
CA ALA A 91 8.60 15.22 -4.09
C ALA A 91 8.27 16.67 -3.67
N LEU A 92 8.31 16.94 -2.37
CA LEU A 92 8.11 18.27 -1.82
C LEU A 92 9.19 19.24 -2.32
N THR A 93 8.75 20.46 -2.64
CA THR A 93 9.57 21.63 -2.94
C THR A 93 9.44 22.66 -1.81
N THR A 94 10.30 23.70 -1.81
CA THR A 94 10.23 24.80 -0.84
C THR A 94 8.86 25.50 -0.84
N GLU A 95 8.25 25.60 -2.03
CA GLU A 95 6.94 26.23 -2.26
C GLU A 95 5.74 25.29 -2.01
N SER A 96 5.98 24.07 -1.52
CA SER A 96 4.89 23.12 -1.30
C SER A 96 3.98 23.57 -0.16
N SER A 97 2.67 23.53 -0.42
CA SER A 97 1.67 23.92 0.56
C SER A 97 1.66 22.99 1.78
N THR A 98 1.07 23.47 2.87
CA THR A 98 0.87 22.69 4.10
C THR A 98 0.06 21.42 3.85
N GLU A 99 -0.87 21.45 2.91
CA GLU A 99 -1.73 20.34 2.52
C GLU A 99 -0.91 19.28 1.77
N ALA A 100 -0.10 19.70 0.79
CA ALA A 100 0.77 18.79 0.03
C ALA A 100 1.75 18.04 0.96
N LYS A 101 2.27 18.72 1.98
CA LYS A 101 3.13 18.10 3.01
C LYS A 101 2.39 17.04 3.80
N ARG A 102 1.15 17.32 4.22
CA ARG A 102 0.30 16.36 4.95
C ARG A 102 -0.08 15.15 4.11
N ASP A 103 -0.34 15.35 2.82
CA ASP A 103 -0.73 14.25 1.94
C ASP A 103 0.44 13.28 1.70
N ILE A 104 1.66 13.81 1.55
CA ILE A 104 2.87 12.98 1.46
C ILE A 104 3.12 12.22 2.76
N GLU A 105 2.99 12.88 3.92
CA GLU A 105 3.16 12.22 5.22
C GLU A 105 2.15 11.07 5.40
N LYS A 106 0.88 11.29 5.04
CA LYS A 106 -0.17 10.26 5.08
C LYS A 106 0.16 9.10 4.13
N TRP A 107 0.58 9.41 2.91
CA TRP A 107 0.96 8.41 1.92
C TRP A 107 2.16 7.58 2.38
N ASP A 108 3.22 8.23 2.89
CA ASP A 108 4.42 7.56 3.40
C ASP A 108 4.11 6.66 4.61
N ARG A 109 3.25 7.13 5.53
CA ARG A 109 2.79 6.33 6.65
C ARG A 109 2.04 5.09 6.18
N SER A 110 1.09 5.25 5.26
CA SER A 110 0.33 4.16 4.66
C SER A 110 1.26 3.16 3.96
N ASN A 111 2.18 3.64 3.12
CA ASN A 111 3.15 2.82 2.40
C ASN A 111 4.03 1.99 3.36
N ARG A 112 4.63 2.64 4.35
CA ARG A 112 5.51 1.99 5.34
C ARG A 112 4.77 0.90 6.11
N MET A 113 3.58 1.19 6.63
CA MET A 113 2.83 0.25 7.45
C MET A 113 2.28 -0.92 6.63
N SER A 114 1.74 -0.64 5.44
CA SER A 114 1.25 -1.66 4.52
C SER A 114 2.35 -2.63 4.10
N LEU A 115 3.56 -2.13 3.81
CA LEU A 115 4.71 -2.97 3.52
C LEU A 115 5.09 -3.89 4.69
N MET A 116 5.09 -3.37 5.93
CA MET A 116 5.39 -4.19 7.11
C MET A 116 4.39 -5.33 7.29
N ILE A 117 3.10 -5.05 7.11
CA ILE A 117 2.01 -6.03 7.25
C ILE A 117 2.08 -7.08 6.13
N ILE A 118 2.21 -6.65 4.88
CA ILE A 118 2.32 -7.55 3.72
C ILE A 118 3.55 -8.45 3.88
N LYS A 119 4.73 -7.88 4.16
CA LYS A 119 5.96 -8.65 4.35
C LYS A 119 5.81 -9.68 5.47
N ARG A 120 5.24 -9.31 6.62
CA ARG A 120 5.00 -10.26 7.74
C ARG A 120 4.19 -11.48 7.31
N SER A 121 3.19 -11.29 6.45
CA SER A 121 2.30 -12.36 6.00
C SER A 121 2.89 -13.25 4.89
N ILE A 122 4.03 -12.87 4.32
CA ILE A 122 4.75 -13.65 3.29
C ILE A 122 5.87 -14.45 3.98
N PRO A 123 5.81 -15.79 3.96
CA PRO A 123 6.89 -16.64 4.45
C PRO A 123 8.20 -16.40 3.72
N GLU A 124 9.33 -16.58 4.41
CA GLU A 124 10.67 -16.45 3.83
C GLU A 124 10.90 -17.37 2.63
N THR A 125 10.27 -18.56 2.62
CA THR A 125 10.32 -19.50 1.49
C THR A 125 9.79 -18.93 0.18
N PHE A 126 8.91 -17.93 0.24
CA PHE A 126 8.38 -17.22 -0.93
C PHE A 126 9.10 -15.90 -1.21
N ARG A 127 9.97 -15.43 -0.30
CA ARG A 127 10.65 -14.13 -0.47
C ARG A 127 11.74 -14.15 -1.53
N GLY A 128 12.09 -15.32 -2.04
CA GLY A 128 13.21 -15.50 -2.97
C GLY A 128 14.52 -15.20 -2.24
N TYR A 129 15.41 -16.19 -2.17
CA TYR A 129 16.82 -15.87 -1.95
C TYR A 129 17.29 -15.17 -3.23
N ILE A 130 17.66 -13.90 -3.11
CA ILE A 130 18.33 -13.13 -4.17
C ILE A 130 19.78 -13.58 -4.23
#